data_AF-A0A6L9Z9N3-F1
#
_entry.id   AF-A0A6L9Z9N3-F1
#
_cell.length_a   1.000
_cell.length_b   1.000
_cell.length_c   1.000
_cell.angle_alpha   90.00
_cell.angle_beta   90.00
_cell.angle_gamma   90.00
#
_symmetry.space_group_name_H-M   'P 1'
#
loop_
_entity.id
_entity.type
_entity.pdbx_description
1 polymer ?
#
loop_
_entity_poly.entity_id
_entity_poly.type
_entity_poly.pdbx_seq_one_letter_code
_entity_poly.pdbx_strand_id
1 'polypeptide(L)'
;MVAVNQIRQKLTLAEFLELPETKPASEYVNGQIQQKPMPQGKHSILQGELSFALTLALKPERTAQAFPELRCTFGGRSIVPDVAVFRTERIPR
;
A
#
# COMPACT_ATOMS: atom_id res chain seq x y z
N MET A 1 -23.47 -10.84 36.16
CA MET A 1 -23.03 -10.52 34.78
C MET A 1 -21.62 -9.98 34.86
N VAL A 2 -20.62 -10.82 34.56
CA VAL A 2 -19.22 -10.38 34.55
C VAL A 2 -18.98 -9.69 33.22
N ALA A 3 -18.64 -8.40 33.24
CA ALA A 3 -18.19 -7.69 32.07
C ALA A 3 -16.86 -8.31 31.62
N VAL A 4 -16.90 -9.11 30.56
CA VAL A 4 -15.69 -9.60 29.90
C VAL A 4 -15.06 -8.39 29.23
N ASN A 5 -13.98 -7.88 29.82
CA ASN A 5 -13.15 -6.88 29.20
C ASN A 5 -12.47 -7.56 28.01
N GLN A 6 -13.06 -7.46 26.81
CA GLN A 6 -12.44 -7.95 25.59
C GLN A 6 -11.15 -7.17 25.37
N ILE A 7 -10.02 -7.78 25.75
CA ILE A 7 -8.72 -7.41 25.22
C ILE A 7 -8.85 -7.66 23.71
N ARG A 8 -9.11 -6.62 22.92
CA ARG A 8 -9.05 -6.71 21.46
C ARG A 8 -7.61 -7.15 21.14
N GLN A 9 -7.42 -8.43 20.85
CA GLN A 9 -6.12 -8.90 20.39
C GLN A 9 -5.79 -8.09 19.14
N LYS A 10 -4.62 -7.45 19.16
CA LYS A 10 -4.14 -6.71 18.01
C LYS A 10 -3.82 -7.74 16.93
N LEU A 11 -4.48 -7.60 15.78
CA LEU A 11 -4.20 -8.39 14.59
C LEU A 11 -2.71 -8.30 14.29
N THR A 12 -2.05 -9.44 14.08
CA THR A 12 -0.65 -9.50 13.66
C THR A 12 -0.52 -9.19 12.16
N LEU A 13 0.67 -8.79 11.73
CA LEU A 13 0.93 -8.59 10.30
C LEU A 13 0.74 -9.88 9.49
N ALA A 14 1.13 -11.03 10.03
CA ALA A 14 0.97 -12.32 9.37
C ALA A 14 -0.51 -12.64 9.15
N GLU A 15 -1.34 -12.50 10.18
CA GLU A 15 -2.79 -12.69 10.06
C GLU A 15 -3.42 -11.70 9.08
N PHE A 16 -2.94 -10.45 9.04
CA PHE A 16 -3.40 -9.47 8.07
C PHE A 16 -3.12 -9.89 6.61
N LEU A 17 -1.93 -10.44 6.33
CA LEU A 17 -1.53 -10.82 4.96
C LEU A 17 -2.30 -12.03 4.42
N GLU A 18 -2.90 -12.84 5.30
CA GLU A 18 -3.79 -13.95 4.92
C GLU A 18 -5.22 -13.50 4.62
N LEU A 19 -5.58 -12.24 4.93
CA LEU A 19 -6.90 -11.70 4.59
C LEU A 19 -7.00 -11.43 3.09
N PRO A 20 -8.20 -11.59 2.50
CA PRO A 20 -8.42 -11.25 1.10
C PRO A 20 -8.20 -9.75 0.84
N GLU A 21 -7.68 -9.44 -0.35
CA GLU A 21 -7.58 -8.06 -0.82
C GLU A 21 -8.96 -7.39 -0.92
N THR A 22 -8.99 -6.09 -0.66
CA THR A 22 -10.21 -5.27 -0.65
C THR A 22 -10.15 -4.17 -1.71
N LYS A 23 -11.30 -3.58 -2.02
CA LYS A 23 -11.41 -2.43 -2.91
C LYS A 23 -12.23 -1.32 -2.24
N PRO A 24 -11.63 -0.16 -1.92
CA PRO A 24 -10.20 0.18 -1.99
C PRO A 24 -9.37 -0.68 -1.05
N ALA A 25 -8.05 -0.71 -1.28
CA ALA A 25 -7.15 -1.57 -0.53
C ALA A 25 -7.15 -1.29 0.98
N SER A 26 -7.04 -2.36 1.75
CA SER A 26 -6.79 -2.32 3.19
C SER A 26 -5.29 -2.23 3.46
N GLU A 27 -4.92 -1.36 4.39
CA GLU A 27 -3.57 -1.17 4.91
C GLU A 27 -3.48 -1.62 6.36
N TYR A 28 -2.28 -2.03 6.78
CA TYR A 28 -1.97 -2.46 8.13
C TYR A 28 -0.88 -1.61 8.73
N VAL A 29 -1.20 -0.93 9.84
CA VAL A 29 -0.26 -0.10 10.61
C VAL A 29 -0.54 -0.28 12.09
N ASN A 30 0.49 -0.63 12.87
CA ASN A 30 0.44 -0.72 14.34
C ASN A 30 -0.67 -1.66 14.91
N GLY A 31 -0.93 -2.79 14.25
CA GLY A 31 -1.95 -3.75 14.70
C GLY A 31 -3.38 -3.39 14.29
N GLN A 32 -3.56 -2.42 13.39
CA GLN A 32 -4.86 -1.94 12.94
C GLN A 32 -4.96 -2.03 11.42
N ILE A 33 -6.15 -2.40 10.95
CA ILE A 33 -6.51 -2.31 9.53
C ILE A 33 -7.16 -0.96 9.28
N GLN A 34 -6.70 -0.26 8.25
CA GLN A 34 -7.30 0.98 7.76
C GLN A 34 -7.55 0.83 6.26
N GLN A 35 -8.78 1.02 5.82
CA GLN A 35 -9.11 0.94 4.40
C GLN A 35 -8.88 2.30 3.74
N LYS A 36 -8.26 2.31 2.55
CA LYS A 36 -8.13 3.53 1.76
C LYS A 36 -9.51 4.11 1.42
N PRO A 37 -9.63 5.44 1.31
CA PRO A 37 -10.85 6.04 0.80
C PRO A 37 -11.06 5.64 -0.67
N MET A 38 -12.32 5.64 -1.11
CA MET A 38 -12.62 5.49 -2.54
C MET A 38 -11.93 6.61 -3.33
N PRO A 39 -11.12 6.29 -4.36
CA PRO A 39 -10.46 7.31 -5.16
C PRO A 39 -11.51 8.18 -5.88
N GLN A 40 -11.21 9.46 -6.00
CA GLN A 40 -12.04 10.43 -6.73
C GLN A 40 -11.31 10.90 -7.99
N GLY A 41 -12.05 11.43 -8.97
CA GLY A 41 -11.48 11.82 -10.27
C GLY A 41 -10.24 12.72 -10.19
N LYS A 42 -10.24 13.73 -9.30
CA LYS A 42 -9.06 14.60 -9.10
C LYS A 42 -7.84 13.84 -8.58
N HIS A 43 -8.05 12.92 -7.64
CA HIS A 43 -7.00 12.05 -7.10
C HIS A 43 -6.45 11.13 -8.20
N SER A 44 -7.34 10.50 -8.98
CA SER A 44 -6.95 9.61 -10.08
C SER A 44 -6.17 10.32 -11.18
N ILE A 45 -6.53 11.57 -11.53
CA ILE A 45 -5.78 12.38 -12.50
C ILE A 45 -4.37 12.62 -12.00
N LEU A 46 -4.22 13.12 -10.76
CA LEU A 46 -2.91 13.40 -10.17
C LEU A 46 -2.04 12.15 -10.05
N GLN A 47 -2.61 11.03 -9.60
CA GLN A 47 -1.91 9.76 -9.49
C GLN A 47 -1.41 9.27 -10.86
N GLY A 48 -2.26 9.33 -11.88
CA GLY A 48 -1.93 8.90 -13.23
C GLY A 48 -0.81 9.75 -13.85
N GLU A 49 -0.96 11.08 -13.80
CA GLU A 49 0.03 12.02 -14.33
C GLU A 49 1.38 11.89 -13.63
N LEU A 50 1.38 11.80 -12.28
CA LEU A 50 2.61 11.63 -11.51
C LEU A 50 3.31 10.30 -11.83
N SER A 51 2.57 9.19 -11.87
CA SER A 51 3.11 7.88 -12.19
C SER A 51 3.75 7.85 -13.58
N PHE A 52 3.09 8.48 -14.55
CA PHE A 52 3.59 8.57 -15.92
C PHE A 52 4.82 9.46 -16.03
N ALA A 53 4.80 10.64 -15.41
CA ALA A 53 5.93 11.57 -15.40
C ALA A 53 7.19 10.93 -14.77
N LEU A 54 7.03 10.24 -13.63
CA LEU A 54 8.12 9.50 -13.00
C LEU A 54 8.66 8.38 -13.89
N THR A 55 7.77 7.58 -14.47
CA THR A 55 8.19 6.48 -15.36
C THR A 55 8.97 7.00 -16.56
N LEU A 56 8.50 8.09 -17.20
CA LEU A 56 9.20 8.69 -18.33
C LEU A 56 10.58 9.25 -17.94
N ALA A 57 10.68 9.92 -16.79
CA ALA A 57 11.94 10.48 -16.33
C ALA A 57 12.99 9.40 -16.01
N LEU A 58 12.56 8.22 -15.54
CA LEU A 58 13.45 7.15 -15.08
C LEU A 58 13.77 6.10 -16.16
N LYS A 59 13.00 6.07 -17.25
CA LYS A 59 13.12 5.09 -18.34
C LYS A 59 14.44 5.15 -19.14
N PRO A 60 15.02 6.32 -19.48
CA PRO A 60 16.21 6.39 -20.34
C PRO A 60 17.40 5.61 -19.77
N GLU A 61 17.64 5.74 -18.47
CA GLU A 61 18.74 5.06 -17.76
C GLU A 61 18.28 3.77 -17.07
N ARG A 62 16.99 3.44 -17.12
CA ARG A 62 16.36 2.29 -16.44
C ARG A 62 16.77 2.22 -14.97
N THR A 63 16.82 3.36 -14.28
CA THR A 63 17.30 3.46 -12.90
C THR A 63 16.22 3.06 -11.90
N ALA A 64 14.95 3.27 -12.23
CA ALA A 64 13.82 2.96 -11.38
C ALA A 64 12.52 2.83 -12.19
N GLN A 65 11.47 2.32 -11.54
CA GLN A 65 10.12 2.18 -12.07
C GLN A 65 9.10 2.67 -11.04
N ALA A 66 8.08 3.40 -11.49
CA ALA A 66 6.94 3.79 -10.69
C ALA A 66 5.79 2.79 -10.85
N PHE A 67 5.10 2.49 -9.75
CA PHE A 67 3.98 1.57 -9.68
C PHE A 67 2.81 2.24 -8.93
N PRO A 68 1.65 2.41 -9.56
CA PRO A 68 0.46 2.85 -8.84
C PRO A 68 -0.11 1.69 -8.00
N GLU A 69 -0.62 2.01 -6.80
CA GLU A 69 -1.36 1.08 -5.94
C GLU A 69 -0.62 -0.26 -5.65
N LEU A 70 0.70 -0.22 -5.47
CA LEU A 70 1.50 -1.42 -5.17
C LEU A 70 1.57 -1.69 -3.66
N ARG A 71 1.20 -2.91 -3.23
CA ARG A 71 1.36 -3.32 -1.83
C ARG A 71 2.83 -3.38 -1.44
N CYS A 72 3.19 -2.64 -0.39
CA CYS A 72 4.52 -2.56 0.18
C CYS A 72 4.50 -3.03 1.64
N THR A 73 5.12 -4.18 1.91
CA THR A 73 5.20 -4.76 3.26
C THR A 73 6.63 -4.64 3.80
N PHE A 74 6.81 -3.87 4.86
CA PHE A 74 8.11 -3.64 5.51
C PHE A 74 7.94 -3.08 6.92
N GLY A 75 8.94 -3.26 7.78
CA GLY A 75 8.95 -2.64 9.13
C GLY A 75 7.73 -2.95 9.99
N GLY A 76 7.14 -4.15 9.85
CA GLY A 76 5.93 -4.55 10.57
C GLY A 76 4.63 -3.88 10.06
N ARG A 77 4.63 -3.33 8.84
CA ARG A 77 3.47 -2.67 8.21
C ARG A 77 3.23 -3.23 6.82
N SER A 78 2.01 -3.09 6.30
CA SER A 78 1.68 -3.38 4.91
C SER A 78 0.77 -2.28 4.37
N ILE A 79 1.28 -1.45 3.48
CA ILE A 79 0.59 -0.27 2.95
C ILE A 79 0.44 -0.36 1.43
N VAL A 80 -0.45 0.44 0.85
CA VAL A 80 -0.67 0.56 -0.58
C VAL A 80 -0.58 2.05 -0.96
N PRO A 81 0.65 2.57 -1.15
CA PRO A 81 0.85 3.95 -1.55
C PRO A 81 0.15 4.24 -2.88
N ASP A 82 -0.30 5.48 -3.07
CA ASP A 82 -0.85 5.90 -4.36
C ASP A 82 0.17 5.70 -5.48
N VAL A 83 1.45 6.01 -5.22
CA VAL A 83 2.57 5.74 -6.13
C VAL A 83 3.78 5.26 -5.33
N ALA A 84 4.35 4.13 -5.71
CA ALA A 84 5.60 3.61 -5.18
C ALA A 84 6.68 3.59 -6.28
N VAL A 85 7.89 4.05 -5.97
CA VAL A 85 9.02 4.06 -6.92
C VAL A 85 10.13 3.17 -6.39
N PHE A 86 10.54 2.19 -7.19
CA PHE A 86 11.61 1.26 -6.85
C PHE A 86 12.75 1.40 -7.84
N ARG A 87 13.99 1.45 -7.33
CA ARG A 87 15.17 1.26 -8.18
C ARG A 87 15.11 -0.10 -8.85
N THR A 88 15.58 -0.19 -10.08
CA THR A 88 15.46 -1.41 -10.90
C THR A 88 16.05 -2.63 -10.20
N GLU A 89 17.17 -2.47 -9.50
CA GLU A 89 17.82 -3.54 -8.74
C GLU A 89 17.08 -3.95 -7.44
N ARG A 90 16.05 -3.21 -7.04
CA ARG A 90 15.23 -3.46 -5.84
C ARG A 90 13.79 -3.88 -6.14
N ILE A 91 13.42 -4.05 -7.41
CA ILE A 91 12.10 -4.56 -7.80
C ILE A 91 12.07 -6.07 -7.49
N PRO A 92 11.16 -6.55 -6.62
CA PRO A 92 11.00 -7.98 -6.36
C PRO A 92 10.64 -8.72 -7.66
N ARG A 93 11.24 -9.89 -7.88
CA ARG A 93 10.96 -10.77 -9.03
C ARG A 93 10.12 -11.96 -8.63
#